data_AF-A0A2M7UBJ0-F1
#
_entry.id   AF-A0A2M7UBJ0-F1
#
_cell.length_a   1.000
_cell.length_b   1.000
_cell.length_c   1.000
_cell.angle_alpha   90.00
_cell.angle_beta   90.00
_cell.angle_gamma   90.00
#
_symmetry.space_group_name_H-M   'P 1'
#
loop_
_entity.id
_entity.type
_entity.pdbx_description
1 polymer ?
#
loop_
_entity_poly.entity_id
_entity_poly.type
_entity_poly.pdbx_seq_one_letter_code
_entity_poly.pdbx_strand_id
1 'polypeptide(L)'
;MKKWFASLVGSLLISSMLPAQALNVVTINVWSGLDYIGNLKMGEYESPEVREQRYQILITELKKLDPDVLALNEANKLPAYAHRIALDLG
;
A
#
# COMPACT_ATOMS: atom_id res chain seq x y z
N MET A 1 -36.76 -29.31 22.19
CA MET A 1 -36.93 -28.49 20.97
C MET A 1 -36.79 -26.97 21.21
N LYS A 2 -37.55 -26.35 22.12
CA LYS A 2 -37.48 -24.88 22.36
C LYS A 2 -36.09 -24.32 22.76
N LYS A 3 -35.34 -25.00 23.64
CA LYS A 3 -34.00 -24.55 24.07
C LYS A 3 -32.96 -24.59 22.94
N TRP A 4 -33.05 -25.60 22.08
CA TRP A 4 -32.18 -25.75 20.91
C TRP A 4 -32.49 -24.69 19.85
N PHE A 5 -33.76 -24.40 19.63
CA PHE A 5 -34.19 -23.34 18.71
C PHE A 5 -33.71 -21.96 19.18
N ALA A 6 -33.87 -21.65 20.48
CA ALA A 6 -33.38 -20.39 21.05
C ALA A 6 -31.86 -20.23 20.96
N SER A 7 -31.10 -21.31 21.20
CA SER A 7 -29.63 -21.30 21.09
C SER A 7 -29.17 -21.11 19.63
N LEU A 8 -29.90 -21.68 18.68
CA LEU A 8 -29.59 -21.58 17.25
C LEU A 8 -29.87 -20.18 16.71
N VAL A 9 -31.02 -19.59 17.09
CA VAL A 9 -31.35 -18.19 16.79
C VAL A 9 -30.35 -17.23 17.45
N GLY A 10 -29.99 -17.47 18.71
CA GLY A 10 -28.99 -16.65 19.41
C GLY A 10 -27.62 -16.68 18.73
N SER A 11 -27.16 -17.85 18.28
CA SER A 11 -25.88 -17.99 17.57
C SER A 11 -25.92 -17.29 16.20
N LEU A 12 -27.04 -17.40 15.47
CA LEU A 12 -27.21 -16.75 14.18
C LEU A 12 -27.17 -15.21 14.29
N LEU A 13 -27.79 -14.66 15.34
CA LEU A 13 -27.79 -13.23 15.60
C LEU A 13 -26.40 -12.70 15.96
N ILE A 14 -25.62 -13.44 16.75
CA ILE A 14 -24.23 -13.07 17.09
C ILE A 14 -23.33 -13.08 15.84
N SER A 15 -23.49 -14.07 14.95
CA SER A 15 -22.73 -14.12 13.70
C SER A 15 -23.05 -12.94 12.76
N SER A 16 -24.30 -12.44 12.77
CA SER A 16 -24.69 -11.26 11.97
C SER A 16 -24.19 -9.92 12.53
N MET A 17 -23.64 -9.92 13.75
CA MET A 17 -23.08 -8.73 14.41
C MET A 17 -21.56 -8.60 14.27
N LEU A 18 -20.90 -9.56 13.61
CA LEU A 18 -19.48 -9.39 13.29
C LEU A 18 -19.33 -8.28 12.24
N PRO A 19 -18.48 -7.27 12.48
CA PRO A 19 -18.24 -6.24 11.48
C PRO A 19 -17.65 -6.89 10.23
N ALA A 20 -18.15 -6.49 9.06
CA ALA A 20 -17.56 -6.92 7.80
C ALA A 20 -16.09 -6.45 7.76
N GLN A 21 -15.18 -7.38 7.50
CA GLN A 21 -13.77 -7.06 7.30
C GLN A 21 -13.66 -6.28 5.98
N ALA A 22 -13.11 -5.07 6.07
CA ALA A 22 -12.76 -4.26 4.90
C ALA A 22 -11.29 -4.48 4.57
N LEU A 23 -10.97 -4.52 3.28
CA LEU A 23 -9.60 -4.58 2.78
C LEU A 23 -9.29 -3.26 2.08
N ASN A 24 -8.30 -2.53 2.58
CA ASN A 24 -7.84 -1.26 2.02
C ASN A 24 -6.71 -1.53 1.01
N VAL A 25 -7.01 -1.33 -0.26
CA VAL A 25 -6.06 -1.55 -1.36
C VAL A 25 -5.67 -0.22 -1.98
N VAL A 26 -4.37 0.07 -1.99
CA VAL A 26 -3.79 1.24 -2.65
C VAL A 26 -3.01 0.79 -3.88
N THR A 27 -3.27 1.45 -5.01
CA THR A 27 -2.46 1.36 -6.22
C THR A 27 -1.99 2.76 -6.58
N ILE A 28 -0.69 2.93 -6.84
CA ILE A 28 -0.11 4.23 -7.15
C ILE A 28 1.05 4.08 -8.12
N ASN A 29 1.09 4.97 -9.11
CA ASN A 29 2.29 5.22 -9.90
C ASN A 29 3.17 6.23 -9.16
N VAL A 30 4.37 5.81 -8.76
CA VAL A 30 5.26 6.61 -7.90
C VAL A 30 6.26 7.44 -8.68
N TRP A 31 6.15 7.49 -10.01
CA TRP A 31 7.08 8.16 -10.93
C TRP A 31 8.51 7.61 -10.85
N SER A 32 9.01 7.08 -11.97
CA SER A 32 10.32 6.42 -12.02
C SER A 32 11.50 7.36 -11.67
N GLY A 33 11.39 8.66 -11.95
CA GLY A 33 12.54 9.56 -11.79
C GLY A 33 13.63 9.36 -12.84
N LEU A 34 13.34 8.65 -13.92
CA LEU A 34 14.22 8.55 -15.09
C LEU A 34 14.00 9.74 -16.03
N ASP A 35 15.05 10.17 -16.73
CA ASP A 35 14.96 11.24 -17.73
C ASP A 35 14.35 10.79 -19.07
N TYR A 36 14.16 9.48 -19.25
CA TYR A 36 13.71 8.82 -20.48
C TYR A 36 14.59 9.11 -21.70
N ILE A 37 15.86 9.47 -21.49
CA ILE A 37 16.82 9.76 -22.56
C ILE A 37 17.82 8.59 -22.65
N GLY A 38 17.77 7.88 -23.78
CA GLY A 38 18.71 6.79 -24.10
C GLY A 38 18.02 5.51 -24.55
N ASN A 39 18.79 4.60 -25.17
CA ASN A 39 18.26 3.34 -25.73
C ASN A 39 18.59 2.11 -24.88
N LEU A 40 19.64 2.17 -24.05
CA LEU A 40 20.13 1.05 -23.21
C LEU A 40 20.18 1.39 -21.72
N LYS A 41 20.46 2.65 -21.40
CA LYS A 41 20.47 3.21 -20.06
C LYS A 41 19.84 4.59 -20.11
N MET A 42 19.16 4.96 -19.04
CA MET A 42 18.56 6.28 -18.84
C MET A 42 19.27 6.97 -17.68
N GLY A 43 19.27 8.30 -17.69
CA GLY A 43 19.73 9.11 -16.58
C GLY A 43 18.64 9.29 -15.52
N GLU A 44 19.00 10.06 -14.50
CA GLU A 44 18.06 10.50 -13.47
C GLU A 44 17.51 11.88 -13.87
N TYR A 45 16.19 12.06 -13.76
CA TYR A 45 15.54 13.33 -14.07
C TYR A 45 15.77 14.38 -12.98
N GLU A 46 15.80 13.94 -11.72
CA GLU A 46 15.84 14.80 -10.54
C GLU A 46 17.18 14.66 -9.81
N SER A 47 17.58 15.70 -9.08
CA SER A 47 18.71 15.61 -8.16
C SER A 47 18.40 14.65 -7.00
N PRO A 48 19.44 14.12 -6.31
CA PRO A 48 19.25 13.27 -5.14
C PRO A 48 18.37 13.88 -4.04
N GLU A 49 18.47 15.18 -3.81
CA GLU A 49 17.74 15.90 -2.78
C GLU A 49 16.24 15.97 -3.09
N VAL A 50 15.88 16.28 -4.34
CA VAL A 50 14.48 16.34 -4.79
C VAL A 50 13.84 14.95 -4.72
N ARG A 51 14.58 13.92 -5.15
CA ARG A 51 14.12 12.53 -5.10
C ARG A 51 13.85 12.07 -3.67
N GLU A 52 14.72 12.45 -2.73
CA GLU A 52 14.55 12.15 -1.31
C GLU A 52 13.34 12.89 -0.72
N GLN A 53 13.15 14.17 -1.06
CA GLN A 53 11.96 14.92 -0.64
C GLN A 53 10.67 14.24 -1.12
N ARG A 54 10.61 13.85 -2.40
CA ARG A 54 9.48 13.14 -2.98
C ARG A 54 9.24 11.79 -2.30
N TYR A 55 10.31 11.06 -1.99
CA TYR A 55 10.24 9.82 -1.23
C TYR A 55 9.60 10.02 0.16
N GLN A 56 10.05 11.03 0.91
CA GLN A 56 9.51 11.33 2.25
C GLN A 56 8.02 11.73 2.20
N ILE A 57 7.62 12.48 1.17
CA ILE A 57 6.21 12.80 0.92
C ILE A 57 5.41 11.52 0.68
N LEU A 58 5.87 10.65 -0.21
CA LEU A 58 5.18 9.38 -0.51
C LEU A 58 4.99 8.53 0.76
N ILE A 59 6.05 8.31 1.53
CA ILE A 59 5.99 7.52 2.76
C ILE A 59 5.03 8.13 3.77
N THR A 60 5.05 9.46 3.93
CA THR A 60 4.14 10.17 4.83
C THR A 60 2.68 9.94 4.45
N GLU A 61 2.34 10.02 3.16
CA GLU A 61 0.97 9.79 2.69
C GLU A 61 0.56 8.31 2.78
N LEU A 62 1.44 7.38 2.42
CA LEU A 62 1.16 5.94 2.54
C LEU A 62 0.90 5.53 4.01
N LYS A 63 1.65 6.09 4.96
CA LYS A 63 1.41 5.88 6.41
C LYS A 63 0.07 6.41 6.89
N LYS A 64 -0.43 7.51 6.30
CA LYS A 64 -1.75 8.03 6.63
C LYS A 64 -2.88 7.16 6.06
N LEU A 65 -2.65 6.57 4.89
CA LEU A 65 -3.62 5.70 4.23
C LEU A 65 -3.72 4.31 4.88
N ASP A 66 -2.65 3.86 5.55
CA ASP A 66 -2.58 2.57 6.25
C ASP A 66 -3.12 1.40 5.39
N PRO A 67 -2.56 1.17 4.18
CA PRO A 67 -3.08 0.16 3.27
C PRO A 67 -2.74 -1.26 3.72
N ASP A 68 -3.70 -2.17 3.60
CA ASP A 68 -3.46 -3.61 3.77
C ASP A 68 -2.68 -4.19 2.59
N VAL A 69 -2.92 -3.66 1.38
CA VAL A 69 -2.27 -4.08 0.14
C VAL A 69 -1.83 -2.86 -0.65
N LEU A 70 -0.53 -2.79 -0.96
CA LEU A 70 0.07 -1.72 -1.74
C LEU A 70 0.64 -2.25 -3.06
N ALA A 71 0.14 -1.74 -4.18
CA ALA A 71 0.68 -1.96 -5.52
C ALA A 71 1.39 -0.70 -6.02
N LEU A 72 2.66 -0.82 -6.35
CA LEU A 72 3.49 0.29 -6.86
C LEU A 72 3.76 0.12 -8.36
N ASN A 73 3.38 1.11 -9.16
CA ASN A 73 3.79 1.22 -10.55
C ASN A 73 5.00 2.15 -10.68
N GLU A 74 5.84 1.89 -11.68
CA GLU A 74 7.09 2.64 -11.91
C GLU A 74 8.10 2.63 -10.74
N ALA A 75 8.03 1.63 -9.86
CA ALA A 75 9.04 1.39 -8.84
C ALA A 75 10.34 0.80 -9.45
N ASN A 76 11.10 1.66 -10.12
CA ASN A 76 12.38 1.33 -10.73
C ASN A 76 13.49 1.11 -9.69
N LYS A 77 14.56 0.43 -10.10
CA LYS A 77 15.70 0.04 -9.22
C LYS A 77 16.63 1.21 -8.85
N LEU A 78 16.10 2.39 -8.56
CA LEU A 78 16.89 3.55 -8.15
C LEU A 78 16.61 3.94 -6.68
N PRO A 79 17.62 3.83 -5.80
CA PRO A 79 18.22 2.58 -5.37
C PRO A 79 17.30 1.86 -4.36
N ALA A 80 17.04 0.56 -4.61
CA ALA A 80 16.28 -0.31 -3.71
C ALA A 80 14.90 0.22 -3.26
N TYR A 81 14.23 1.01 -4.10
CA TYR A 81 13.02 1.76 -3.77
C TYR A 81 11.93 0.93 -3.09
N ALA A 82 11.53 -0.20 -3.71
CA ALA A 82 10.51 -1.08 -3.15
C ALA A 82 10.93 -1.70 -1.80
N HIS A 83 12.21 -2.06 -1.65
CA HIS A 83 12.73 -2.60 -0.39
C HIS A 83 12.74 -1.54 0.72
N ARG A 84 13.13 -0.30 0.39
CA ARG A 84 13.11 0.82 1.34
C ARG A 84 11.68 1.14 1.77
N ILE A 85 10.72 1.16 0.83
CA ILE A 85 9.30 1.34 1.16
C ILE A 85 8.81 0.24 2.12
N ALA A 86 9.11 -1.02 1.85
CA ALA A 86 8.72 -2.12 2.73
C ALA A 86 9.27 -1.93 4.15
N LEU A 87 10.55 -1.57 4.30
CA LEU A 87 11.13 -1.29 5.62
C LEU A 87 10.47 -0.09 6.33
N ASP A 88 10.14 0.96 5.59
CA ASP A 88 9.61 2.20 6.17
C ASP A 88 8.11 2.11 6.53
N LEU A 89 7.37 1.18 5.92
CA LEU A 89 5.94 0.92 6.20
C LEU A 89 5.71 -0.19 7.23
N GLY A 90 6.63 -1.14 7.39
CA GLY A 90 6.51 -2.29 8.30
C GLY A 90 6.00 -3.54 7.61
#